data_AF-A0A821ZRI8-F1
#
_entry.id   AF-A0A821ZRI8-F1
#
_cell.length_a   1.000
_cell.length_b   1.000
_cell.length_c   1.000
_cell.angle_alpha   90.00
_cell.angle_beta   90.00
_cell.angle_gamma   90.00
#
_symmetry.space_group_name_H-M   'P 1'
#
loop_
_entity.id
_entity.type
_entity.pdbx_description
1 polymer ?
#
loop_
_entity_poly.entity_id
_entity_poly.type
_entity_poly.pdbx_seq_one_letter_code
_entity_poly.pdbx_strand_id
1 'polypeptide(L)'
;FQLCLYYSYSSQRHRYTRQIIYINEKTTCEDVLRRYTPDPSTCRLIETCFGFEREISSDDCLFDVINRYQTIQEFKIVVRHVNGYVI
;
A
#
# COMPACT_ATOMS: atom_id res chain seq x y z
N PHE A 1 -9.01 7.00 -10.16
CA PHE A 1 -8.36 5.72 -10.50
C PHE A 1 -8.71 4.69 -9.44
N GLN A 2 -9.08 3.46 -9.85
CA GLN A 2 -9.40 2.38 -8.92
C GLN A 2 -8.13 1.60 -8.60
N LEU A 3 -7.78 1.47 -7.32
CA LEU A 3 -6.62 0.71 -6.85
C LEU A 3 -7.08 -0.44 -5.94
N CYS A 4 -6.48 -1.61 -6.12
CA CYS A 4 -6.58 -2.71 -5.16
C CYS A 4 -5.49 -2.54 -4.09
N LEU A 5 -5.89 -2.15 -2.88
CA LEU A 5 -5.03 -2.03 -1.72
C LEU A 5 -5.01 -3.36 -0.95
N TYR A 6 -3.82 -3.86 -0.64
CA TYR A 6 -3.62 -5.12 0.06
C TYR A 6 -3.19 -4.88 1.50
N TYR A 7 -3.70 -5.65 2.46
CA TYR A 7 -3.30 -5.56 3.87
C TYR A 7 -2.57 -6.83 4.29
N SER A 8 -1.38 -6.65 4.85
CA SER A 8 -0.54 -7.73 5.37
C SER A 8 -0.51 -7.66 6.89
N TYR A 9 -1.28 -8.53 7.56
CA TYR A 9 -1.37 -8.58 9.03
C TYR A 9 -0.27 -9.42 9.70
N SER A 10 0.54 -10.15 8.93
CA SER A 10 1.64 -10.96 9.45
C SER A 10 2.81 -10.96 8.47
N SER A 11 4.03 -10.91 9.01
CA SER A 11 5.28 -11.05 8.25
C SER A 11 5.51 -12.46 7.69
N GLN A 12 4.71 -13.46 8.10
CA GLN A 12 4.98 -14.87 7.80
C GLN A 12 3.98 -15.57 6.86
N ARG A 13 2.91 -14.91 6.38
CA ARG A 13 1.97 -15.54 5.44
C ARG A 13 1.49 -14.58 4.35
N HIS A 14 1.62 -14.98 3.09
CA HIS A 14 1.17 -14.30 1.86
C HIS A 14 -0.36 -14.11 1.73
N ARG A 15 -1.12 -14.16 2.84
CA ARG A 15 -2.57 -14.00 2.82
C ARG A 15 -2.90 -12.53 3.04
N TYR A 16 -3.12 -11.84 1.93
CA TYR A 16 -3.56 -10.45 1.95
C TYR A 16 -5.09 -10.36 2.01
N THR A 17 -5.59 -9.45 2.85
CA THR A 17 -6.95 -8.92 2.67
C THR A 17 -6.88 -7.83 1.59
N ARG A 18 -7.86 -7.76 0.69
CA ARG A 18 -7.89 -6.75 -0.38
C ARG A 18 -9.06 -5.80 -0.20
N GLN A 19 -8.84 -4.53 -0.47
CA GLN A 19 -9.87 -3.50 -0.52
C GLN A 19 -9.70 -2.68 -1.80
N ILE A 20 -10.82 -2.41 -2.47
CA ILE A 20 -10.82 -1.51 -3.61
C ILE A 20 -10.97 -0.08 -3.07
N ILE A 21 -10.02 0.79 -3.43
CA ILE A 21 -10.04 2.21 -3.08
C ILE A 21 -10.01 3.07 -4.33
N TYR A 22 -10.45 4.32 -4.19
CA TYR A 22 -10.38 5.32 -5.24
C TYR A 22 -9.36 6.39 -4.88
N ILE A 23 -8.44 6.64 -5.80
CA ILE A 23 -7.40 7.66 -5.67
C ILE A 23 -7.41 8.59 -6.88
N ASN A 24 -6.81 9.76 -6.73
CA ASN A 24 -6.57 10.73 -7.80
C ASN A 24 -5.11 11.21 -7.78
N GLU A 25 -4.75 12.07 -8.73
CA GLU A 25 -3.40 12.63 -8.91
C GLU A 25 -2.87 13.47 -7.74
N LYS A 26 -3.72 13.75 -6.74
CA LYS A 26 -3.34 14.50 -5.52
C LYS A 26 -3.29 13.61 -4.28
N THR A 27 -3.68 12.35 -4.41
CA THR A 27 -3.78 11.45 -3.27
C THR A 27 -2.39 10.96 -2.87
N THR A 28 -1.93 11.38 -1.69
CA THR A 28 -0.64 10.94 -1.16
C THR A 28 -0.75 9.58 -0.48
N CYS A 29 0.40 8.97 -0.20
CA CYS A 29 0.47 7.76 0.61
C CYS A 29 -0.06 7.98 2.03
N GLU A 30 0.23 9.15 2.62
CA GLU A 30 -0.30 9.51 3.94
C GLU A 30 -1.83 9.63 3.94
N ASP A 31 -2.43 10.25 2.91
CA ASP A 31 -3.89 10.35 2.78
C ASP A 31 -4.56 8.97 2.78
N VAL A 32 -3.94 8.01 2.10
CA VAL A 32 -4.41 6.62 2.03
C VAL A 32 -4.29 5.96 3.40
N LEU A 33 -3.14 6.07 4.06
CA LEU A 33 -2.96 5.49 5.40
C LEU A 33 -3.96 6.08 6.40
N ARG A 34 -4.14 7.40 6.44
CA ARG A 34 -5.08 8.07 7.35
C ARG A 34 -6.53 7.66 7.13
N ARG A 35 -6.91 7.37 5.88
CA ARG A 35 -8.30 7.03 5.53
C ARG A 35 -8.63 5.56 5.70
N TYR A 36 -7.65 4.69 5.45
CA TYR A 36 -7.90 3.25 5.31
C TYR A 36 -7.17 2.39 6.35
N THR A 37 -6.46 2.99 7.29
CA THR A 37 -5.87 2.28 8.43
C THR A 37 -6.30 2.93 9.74
N PRO A 38 -6.54 2.13 10.81
CA PRO A 38 -6.91 2.69 12.11
C PRO A 38 -5.75 3.47 12.74
N ASP A 39 -4.52 2.98 12.57
CA ASP A 39 -3.31 3.54 13.17
C ASP A 39 -2.24 3.86 12.11
N PRO A 40 -2.38 4.98 11.38
CA PRO A 40 -1.51 5.33 10.25
C PRO A 40 -0.04 5.48 10.64
N SER A 41 0.25 5.90 11.88
CA SER A 41 1.63 6.02 12.39
C SER A 41 2.36 4.68 12.44
N THR A 42 1.62 3.58 12.61
CA THR A 42 2.16 2.21 12.71
C THR A 42 2.16 1.48 11.38
N CYS A 43 1.65 2.09 10.31
CA CYS A 43 1.51 1.48 9.00
C CYS A 43 2.43 2.16 7.97
N ARG A 44 2.85 1.41 6.97
CA ARG A 44 3.54 1.91 5.77
C ARG A 44 2.93 1.30 4.53
N LEU A 45 3.02 2.04 3.43
CA LEU A 45 2.70 1.51 2.10
C LEU A 45 3.97 0.97 1.46
N ILE A 46 3.87 -0.27 1.01
CA ILE A 46 4.94 -1.01 0.36
C ILE A 46 4.49 -1.28 -1.07
N GLU A 47 5.30 -0.86 -2.04
CA GLU A 47 5.17 -1.36 -3.40
C GLU A 47 5.86 -2.72 -3.50
N THR A 48 5.19 -3.70 -4.11
CA THR A 48 5.77 -5.00 -4.41
C THR A 48 5.64 -5.32 -5.88
N CYS A 49 6.74 -5.80 -6.47
CA CYS A 49 6.86 -6.09 -7.89
C CYS A 49 7.91 -7.19 -8.09
N PHE A 50 7.57 -8.30 -8.75
CA PHE A 50 8.48 -9.44 -9.00
C PHE A 50 9.26 -9.93 -7.76
N GLY A 51 8.61 -9.94 -6.59
CA GLY A 51 9.23 -10.36 -5.33
C GLY A 51 10.15 -9.33 -4.68
N PHE A 52 10.37 -8.17 -5.31
CA PHE A 52 11.00 -7.02 -4.67
C PHE A 52 9.96 -6.20 -3.92
N GLU A 53 10.38 -5.66 -2.79
CA GLU A 53 9.55 -4.79 -1.96
C GLU A 53 10.30 -3.51 -1.65
N ARG A 54 9.58 -2.39 -1.73
CA ARG A 54 10.11 -1.08 -1.40
C ARG A 54 9.06 -0.28 -0.64
N GLU A 55 9.50 0.41 0.42
CA GLU A 55 8.66 1.38 1.12
C GLU A 55 8.46 2.62 0.25
N ILE A 56 7.22 3.08 0.19
CA ILE A 56 6.82 4.29 -0.50
C ILE A 56 6.82 5.43 0.52
N SER A 57 7.36 6.59 0.16
CA SER A 57 7.37 7.73 1.07
C SER A 57 5.94 8.19 1.35
N SER A 58 5.66 8.62 2.57
CA SER A 58 4.33 9.12 2.97
C SER A 58 3.87 10.30 2.12
N ASP A 59 4.80 11.14 1.66
CA ASP A 59 4.53 12.32 0.85
C ASP A 59 4.39 12.01 -0.66
N ASP A 60 4.73 10.79 -1.09
CA ASP A 60 4.68 10.43 -2.50
C ASP A 60 3.21 10.36 -2.99
N CYS A 61 2.98 10.89 -4.19
CA CYS A 61 1.71 10.73 -4.88
C CYS A 61 1.52 9.27 -5.32
N LEU A 62 0.49 8.62 -4.80
CA LEU A 62 0.26 7.20 -5.07
C LEU A 62 -0.13 6.95 -6.53
N PHE A 63 -0.79 7.91 -7.18
CA PHE A 63 -1.13 7.82 -8.60
C PHE A 63 0.14 7.73 -9.45
N ASP A 64 1.13 8.58 -9.19
CA ASP A 64 2.41 8.56 -9.92
C ASP A 64 3.15 7.25 -9.71
N VAL A 65 3.17 6.77 -8.46
CA VAL A 65 3.78 5.48 -8.11
C VAL A 65 3.18 4.34 -8.92
N ILE A 66 1.85 4.25 -8.99
CA ILE A 66 1.16 3.19 -9.76
C ILE A 66 1.38 3.37 -11.26
N ASN A 67 1.38 4.61 -11.75
CA ASN A 67 1.53 4.90 -13.18
C ASN A 67 2.89 4.41 -13.71
N ARG A 68 3.95 4.40 -12.88
CA ARG A 68 5.26 3.80 -13.22
C ARG A 68 5.19 2.30 -13.51
N TYR A 69 4.20 1.61 -12.96
CA TYR A 69 4.09 0.15 -13.02
C TYR A 69 2.79 -0.33 -13.67
N GLN A 70 2.04 0.54 -14.35
CA GLN A 70 0.71 0.25 -14.87
C GLN A 70 0.68 -0.92 -15.87
N THR A 71 1.81 -1.22 -16.52
CA THR A 71 1.96 -2.36 -17.45
C THR A 71 2.39 -3.66 -16.78
N ILE A 72 2.72 -3.64 -15.48
CA ILE A 72 3.24 -4.80 -14.76
C ILE A 72 2.12 -5.49 -13.98
N GLN A 73 1.72 -6.69 -14.44
CA GLN A 73 0.64 -7.47 -13.84
C GLN A 73 0.90 -7.89 -12.38
N GLU A 74 2.16 -8.01 -11.98
CA GLU A 74 2.54 -8.47 -10.64
C GLU A 74 2.65 -7.34 -9.60
N PHE A 75 2.42 -6.09 -10.00
CA PHE A 75 2.52 -4.94 -9.12
C PHE A 75 1.37 -4.90 -8.10
N LYS A 76 1.70 -4.70 -6.81
CA LYS A 76 0.71 -4.51 -5.75
C LYS A 76 1.16 -3.41 -4.78
N ILE A 77 0.19 -2.73 -4.21
CA ILE A 77 0.39 -1.80 -3.10
C ILE A 77 -0.10 -2.47 -1.81
N VAL A 78 0.78 -2.62 -0.84
CA VAL A 78 0.53 -3.35 0.40
C VAL A 78 0.67 -2.41 1.59
N VAL A 79 -0.36 -2.32 2.42
CA VAL A 79 -0.28 -1.78 3.77
C VAL A 79 0.38 -2.81 4.67
N ARG A 80 1.45 -2.41 5.35
CA ARG A 80 2.19 -3.25 6.30
C ARG A 80 2.35 -2.51 7.63
N HIS A 81 2.11 -3.23 8.73
CA HIS A 81 2.43 -2.72 10.06
C HIS A 81 3.94 -2.78 10.32
N VAL A 82 4.51 -1.68 10.81
CA VAL A 82 5.96 -1.53 11.08
C VAL A 82 6.36 -2.25 12.37
N ASN A 83 5.41 -2.39 13.30
CA ASN A 83 5.59 -3.14 14.54
C ASN A 83 4.66 -4.37 14.46
N GLY A 84 5.19 -5.58 14.66
CA GLY A 84 4.47 -6.85 14.55
C GLY A 84 3.35 -7.08 15.58
N TYR A 85 2.69 -6.03 16.07
CA TYR A 85 1.53 -6.14 16.94
C TYR A 85 0.27 -6.25 16.10
N VAL A 86 -0.27 -7.47 16.12
CA VAL A 86 -1.65 -7.78 15.75
C VAL A 86 -2.54 -7.22 16.87
N ILE A 87 -3.49 -6.36 16.53
CA ILE A 87 -4.62 -6.03 17.42
C ILE A 87 -5.57 -7.22 17.45
#